data_AF-A0A7S0XND5-F1
#
_entry.id   AF-A0A7S0XND5-F1
#
_cell.length_a   1.000
_cell.length_b   1.000
_cell.length_c   1.000
_cell.angle_alpha   90.00
_cell.angle_beta   90.00
_cell.angle_gamma   90.00
#
_symmetry.space_group_name_H-M   'P 1'
#
loop_
_entity.id
_entity.type
_entity.pdbx_description
1 polymer ?
#
loop_
_entity_poly.entity_id
_entity_poly.type
_entity_poly.pdbx_seq_one_letter_code
_entity_poly.pdbx_strand_id
1 'polypeptide(L)'
;CYFCNDVVAPTDSSKNRTLDQQCTTTRPGLSAIASALSVELLVTMLHHPLGARAPADLGGQVGDETGSMLGLVPHQVRGFLSNYSNVVIHGKPFEGCTACSTKVVEG
;
A
#
# COMPACT_ATOMS: atom_id res chain seq x y z
N CYS A 1 -3.44 -5.22 -7.46
CA CYS A 1 -2.43 -5.91 -6.64
C CYS A 1 -1.11 -5.14 -6.68
N TYR A 2 -0.07 -5.64 -5.99
CA TYR A 2 1.29 -5.08 -6.00
C TYR A 2 1.80 -4.82 -7.43
N PHE A 3 1.72 -5.83 -8.31
CA PHE A 3 2.18 -5.78 -9.70
C PHE A 3 1.34 -4.91 -10.66
N CYS A 4 0.17 -4.39 -10.26
CA CYS A 4 -0.62 -3.54 -11.16
C CYS A 4 0.02 -2.18 -11.42
N ASN A 5 0.81 -1.70 -10.46
CA ASN A 5 1.46 -0.39 -10.52
C ASN A 5 2.97 -0.58 -10.59
N ASP A 6 3.40 -1.64 -11.31
CA ASP A 6 4.74 -2.18 -11.29
C ASP A 6 5.78 -1.04 -11.28
N VAL A 7 6.48 -0.90 -10.16
CA VAL A 7 7.35 0.25 -9.85
C VAL A 7 8.68 0.16 -10.63
N VAL A 8 8.74 -0.69 -11.66
CA VAL A 8 9.88 -0.91 -12.56
C VAL A 8 9.62 -0.42 -14.00
N ALA A 9 8.83 0.65 -14.16
CA ALA A 9 8.98 1.47 -15.36
C ALA A 9 10.40 2.09 -15.34
N PRO A 10 11.23 1.92 -16.38
CA PRO A 10 12.65 2.30 -16.36
C PRO A 10 12.80 3.81 -16.52
N THR A 11 12.60 4.58 -15.46
CA THR A 11 12.95 6.00 -15.46
C THR A 11 13.35 6.45 -14.05
N ASP A 12 14.65 6.76 -13.95
CA ASP A 12 15.43 7.31 -12.83
C ASP A 12 15.80 6.35 -11.66
N SER A 13 16.83 5.53 -11.90
CA SER A 13 17.17 4.31 -11.14
C SER A 13 18.07 4.49 -9.91
N SER A 14 18.31 5.72 -9.43
CA SER A 14 19.32 5.96 -8.37
C SER A 14 18.76 6.17 -6.96
N LYS A 15 17.53 6.68 -6.78
CA LYS A 15 17.00 7.08 -5.45
C LYS A 15 15.99 6.12 -4.81
N ASN A 16 15.26 5.33 -5.59
CA ASN A 16 14.18 4.44 -5.09
C ASN A 16 14.50 2.94 -5.20
N ARG A 17 15.76 2.57 -5.48
CA ARG A 17 16.17 1.17 -5.77
C ARG A 17 16.24 0.25 -4.56
N THR A 18 15.86 0.68 -3.36
CA THR A 18 15.91 -0.18 -2.15
C THR A 18 14.57 -0.83 -1.83
N LEU A 19 13.48 -0.36 -2.44
CA LEU A 19 12.15 -0.90 -2.22
C LEU A 19 12.04 -2.26 -2.92
N ASP A 20 11.94 -3.33 -2.14
CA ASP A 20 11.89 -4.75 -2.56
C ASP A 20 13.11 -5.28 -3.35
N GLN A 21 14.28 -4.65 -3.19
CA GLN A 21 15.52 -5.30 -3.60
C GLN A 21 16.04 -6.22 -2.51
N GLN A 22 16.37 -7.46 -2.89
CA GLN A 22 17.19 -8.35 -2.08
C GLN A 22 18.53 -7.66 -1.77
N CYS A 23 19.08 -7.90 -0.58
CA CYS A 23 20.36 -7.34 -0.14
C CYS A 23 20.40 -5.82 0.13
N THR A 24 19.25 -5.21 0.39
CA THR A 24 19.15 -3.80 0.79
C THR A 24 19.43 -3.60 2.28
N THR A 25 20.22 -2.59 2.64
CA THR A 25 20.27 -2.06 4.01
C THR A 25 19.17 -1.02 4.20
N THR A 26 18.23 -1.28 5.11
CA THR A 26 17.15 -0.35 5.45
C THR A 26 17.47 0.41 6.75
N ARG A 27 16.98 1.64 6.89
CA ARG A 27 17.01 2.35 8.18
C ARG A 27 16.33 1.46 9.25
N PRO A 28 16.96 1.19 10.42
CA PRO A 28 16.44 0.21 11.38
C PRO A 28 15.00 0.43 11.83
N GLY A 29 14.54 1.69 11.91
CA GLY A 29 13.15 2.00 12.30
C GLY A 29 12.09 1.71 11.23
N LEU A 30 12.47 1.48 9.97
CA LEU A 30 11.52 1.31 8.87
C LEU A 30 10.69 0.04 9.02
N SER A 31 11.31 -1.06 9.44
CA SER A 31 10.62 -2.35 9.59
C SER A 31 9.54 -2.29 10.67
N ALA A 32 9.82 -1.65 11.79
CA ALA A 32 8.86 -1.48 12.88
C ALA A 32 7.64 -0.64 12.45
N ILE A 33 7.88 0.47 11.76
CA ILE A 33 6.80 1.34 11.26
C ILE A 33 5.94 0.61 10.22
N ALA A 34 6.57 -0.06 9.25
CA ALA A 34 5.86 -0.82 8.23
C ALA A 34 5.03 -1.97 8.83
N SER A 35 5.60 -2.68 9.82
CA SER A 35 4.90 -3.76 10.52
C SER A 35 3.70 -3.25 11.30
N ALA A 36 3.85 -2.15 12.05
CA ALA A 36 2.76 -1.54 12.79
C ALA A 36 1.61 -1.11 11.86
N LEU A 37 1.92 -0.38 10.78
CA LEU A 37 0.91 0.04 9.80
C LEU A 37 0.20 -1.16 9.13
N SER A 38 0.93 -2.24 8.84
CA SER A 38 0.36 -3.44 8.23
C SER A 38 -0.61 -4.16 9.17
N VAL A 39 -0.26 -4.27 10.44
CA VAL A 39 -1.11 -4.91 11.45
C VAL A 39 -2.35 -4.05 11.74
N GLU A 40 -2.20 -2.72 11.85
CA GLU A 40 -3.35 -1.82 12.03
C GLU A 40 -4.32 -1.92 10.86
N LEU A 41 -3.82 -1.90 9.62
CA LEU A 41 -4.66 -2.09 8.43
C LEU A 41 -5.40 -3.43 8.47
N LEU A 42 -4.71 -4.52 8.85
CA LEU A 42 -5.33 -5.83 8.98
C LEU A 42 -6.47 -5.83 10.01
N VAL A 43 -6.24 -5.27 11.20
CA VAL A 43 -7.25 -5.21 12.26
C VAL A 43 -8.44 -4.38 11.82
N THR A 44 -8.22 -3.22 11.18
CA THR A 44 -9.29 -2.38 10.62
C THR A 44 -10.10 -3.12 9.57
N MET A 45 -9.44 -3.83 8.65
CA MET A 45 -10.13 -4.63 7.63
C MET A 45 -10.96 -5.76 8.25
N LEU A 46 -10.47 -6.44 9.29
CA LEU A 46 -11.20 -7.52 9.97
C LEU A 46 -12.45 -7.03 10.70
N HIS A 47 -12.42 -5.82 11.24
CA HIS A 47 -13.57 -5.22 11.93
C HIS A 47 -14.52 -4.46 10.99
N HIS A 48 -14.10 -4.15 9.77
CA HIS A 48 -14.94 -3.48 8.80
C HIS A 48 -16.10 -4.41 8.38
N PRO A 49 -17.36 -3.94 8.27
CA PRO A 49 -18.51 -4.79 7.93
C PRO A 49 -18.38 -5.50 6.57
N LEU A 50 -17.66 -4.89 5.63
CA LEU A 50 -17.37 -5.48 4.31
C LEU A 50 -16.09 -6.33 4.27
N GLY A 51 -15.33 -6.42 5.37
CA GLY A 51 -14.10 -7.19 5.45
C GLY A 51 -13.10 -6.83 4.35
N ALA A 52 -12.58 -7.86 3.67
CA ALA A 52 -11.69 -7.72 2.51
C ALA A 52 -12.32 -7.02 1.28
N ARG A 53 -13.64 -6.79 1.28
CA ARG A 53 -14.37 -6.06 0.22
C ARG A 53 -14.64 -4.61 0.59
N ALA A 54 -14.06 -4.11 1.68
CA ALA A 54 -14.13 -2.70 2.03
C ALA A 54 -13.59 -1.84 0.88
N PRO A 55 -14.28 -0.73 0.51
CA PRO A 55 -13.74 0.23 -0.44
C PRO A 55 -12.50 0.88 0.17
N ALA A 56 -11.56 1.27 -0.68
CA ALA A 56 -10.35 1.92 -0.22
C ALA A 56 -10.56 3.44 -0.09
N ASP A 57 -10.15 3.98 1.05
CA ASP A 57 -10.22 5.42 1.31
C ASP A 57 -9.12 6.20 0.60
N LEU A 58 -9.41 7.43 0.19
CA LEU A 58 -8.49 8.32 -0.54
C LEU A 58 -7.58 9.16 0.39
N GLY A 59 -7.39 8.72 1.63
CA GLY A 59 -6.79 9.53 2.69
C GLY A 59 -7.80 10.55 3.26
N GLY A 60 -7.44 11.16 4.39
CA GLY A 60 -8.28 12.11 5.11
C GLY A 60 -7.43 12.95 6.06
N GLN A 61 -7.99 14.06 6.53
CA GLN A 61 -7.40 14.85 7.60
C GLN A 61 -7.67 14.21 8.96
N VAL A 62 -6.86 14.58 9.95
CA VAL A 62 -7.09 14.14 11.32
C VAL A 62 -8.43 14.68 11.80
N GLY A 63 -9.35 13.77 12.16
CA GLY A 63 -10.70 14.12 12.61
C GLY A 63 -11.79 13.99 11.54
N ASP A 64 -11.45 13.61 10.31
CA ASP A 64 -12.47 13.26 9.31
C ASP A 64 -13.23 12.00 9.77
N GLU A 65 -14.55 12.00 9.59
CA GLU A 65 -15.36 10.80 9.79
C GLU A 65 -15.00 9.75 8.74
N THR A 66 -14.65 8.55 9.22
CA THR A 66 -14.29 7.41 8.38
C THR A 66 -15.41 6.38 8.38
N GLY A 67 -15.56 5.62 7.28
CA GLY A 67 -16.58 4.57 7.17
C GLY A 67 -16.36 3.36 8.10
N SER A 68 -15.19 3.25 8.73
CA SER A 68 -14.86 2.22 9.72
C SER A 68 -14.77 2.80 11.13
N MET A 69 -15.12 2.00 12.14
CA MET A 69 -14.93 2.36 13.56
C MET A 69 -13.45 2.54 13.93
N LEU A 70 -12.54 1.87 13.20
CA LEU A 70 -11.10 1.89 13.46
C LEU A 70 -10.31 2.81 12.51
N GLY A 71 -11.00 3.71 11.79
CA GLY A 71 -10.36 4.70 10.93
C GLY A 71 -10.34 4.33 9.45
N LEU A 72 -9.35 4.83 8.72
CA LEU A 72 -9.24 4.65 7.27
C LEU A 72 -8.88 3.21 6.88
N VAL A 73 -9.38 2.78 5.73
CA VAL A 73 -9.00 1.54 5.03
C VAL A 73 -8.22 1.89 3.75
N PRO A 74 -6.93 2.23 3.83
CA PRO A 74 -6.12 2.56 2.65
C PRO A 74 -5.85 1.35 1.77
N HIS A 75 -5.85 1.53 0.45
CA HIS A 75 -5.39 0.50 -0.50
C HIS A 75 -3.86 0.33 -0.45
N GLN A 76 -3.12 1.44 -0.37
CA GLN A 76 -1.66 1.44 -0.25
C GLN A 76 -1.21 2.59 0.66
N VAL A 77 -0.18 2.35 1.47
CA VAL A 77 0.49 3.37 2.28
C VAL A 77 1.96 3.42 1.88
N ARG A 78 2.47 4.59 1.49
CA ARG A 78 3.90 4.82 1.23
C ARG A 78 4.48 5.76 2.27
N GLY A 79 5.38 5.24 3.10
CA GLY A 79 6.07 6.01 4.13
C GLY A 79 7.45 6.50 3.66
N PHE A 80 7.79 7.73 4.02
CA PHE A 80 9.05 8.39 3.70
C PHE A 80 9.69 8.90 4.99
N LEU A 81 10.74 8.23 5.46
CA LEU A 81 11.41 8.60 6.72
C LEU A 81 12.33 9.83 6.59
N SER A 82 12.65 10.26 5.37
CA SER A 82 13.48 11.45 5.14
C SER A 82 12.73 12.75 5.45
N ASN A 83 11.43 12.77 5.19
CA ASN A 83 10.54 13.90 5.43
C ASN A 83 9.40 13.58 6.42
N TYR A 84 9.48 12.43 7.09
CA TYR A 84 8.53 11.96 8.11
C TYR A 84 7.06 12.01 7.65
N SER A 85 6.80 11.58 6.41
CA SER A 85 5.48 11.64 5.80
C SER A 85 4.95 10.27 5.37
N ASN A 86 3.63 10.12 5.36
CA ASN A 86 2.92 8.97 4.80
C ASN A 86 1.95 9.45 3.74
N VAL A 87 1.87 8.72 2.62
CA VAL A 87 0.95 9.00 1.51
C VAL A 87 0.05 7.79 1.31
N VAL A 88 -1.26 8.01 1.33
CA VAL A 88 -2.26 7.00 0.98
C VAL A 88 -2.49 7.05 -0.53
N ILE A 89 -2.46 5.90 -1.19
CA ILE A 89 -2.58 5.79 -2.65
C ILE A 89 -3.63 4.76 -3.01
N HIS A 90 -4.48 5.11 -3.95
CA HIS A 90 -5.44 4.19 -4.56
C HIS A 90 -4.96 3.73 -5.94
N GLY A 91 -4.34 2.55 -6.00
CA GLY A 91 -3.97 1.91 -7.26
C GLY A 91 -5.18 1.36 -8.02
N LYS A 92 -5.20 1.50 -9.36
CA LYS A 92 -6.22 0.87 -10.21
C LYS A 92 -5.73 -0.50 -10.73
N PRO A 93 -6.62 -1.46 -10.99
CA PRO A 93 -6.27 -2.67 -11.72
C PRO A 93 -5.69 -2.33 -13.11
N PHE A 94 -4.67 -3.07 -13.54
CA PHE A 94 -4.07 -2.92 -14.86
C PHE A 94 -4.40 -4.15 -15.71
N GLU A 95 -4.98 -3.93 -16.89
CA GLU A 95 -5.41 -5.03 -17.78
C GLU A 95 -4.24 -5.90 -18.26
N GLY A 96 -3.05 -5.33 -18.38
CA GLY A 96 -1.82 -6.06 -18.73
C GLY A 96 -1.04 -6.57 -17.53
N CYS A 97 -1.63 -6.60 -16.33
CA CYS A 97 -0.91 -7.01 -15.13
C CYS A 97 -0.43 -8.45 -15.24
N THR A 98 0.86 -8.67 -15.00
CA THR A 98 1.53 -9.97 -15.05
C THR A 98 1.11 -10.92 -13.93
N ALA A 99 0.33 -10.46 -12.95
CA ALA A 99 -0.10 -11.27 -11.81
C ALA A 99 -1.63 -11.42 -11.67
N CYS A 100 -2.42 -10.40 -12.04
CA CYS A 100 -3.88 -10.43 -11.80
C CYS A 100 -4.74 -10.01 -12.99
N SER A 101 -4.17 -9.91 -14.20
CA SER A 101 -4.98 -9.71 -15.40
C SER A 101 -5.89 -10.90 -15.66
N THR A 102 -7.02 -10.67 -16.33
CA THR A 102 -7.96 -11.74 -16.71
C THR A 102 -7.26 -12.86 -17.49
N LYS A 103 -6.36 -12.49 -18.40
CA LYS A 103 -5.54 -13.44 -19.17
C LYS A 103 -4.66 -14.36 -18.31
N VAL A 104 -4.22 -13.91 -17.13
CA VAL A 104 -3.37 -14.68 -16.21
C VAL A 104 -4.20 -15.53 -15.26
N VAL A 105 -5.39 -15.06 -14.85
CA VAL A 105 -6.24 -15.74 -13.87
C VAL A 105 -7.15 -16.79 -14.54
N GLU A 106 -7.62 -16.52 -15.75
CA GLU A 106 -8.56 -17.38 -16.49
C GLU A 106 -7.90 -18.23 -17.59
N GLY A 107 -6.64 -17.92 -17.93
CA GLY A 107 -5.85 -18.68 -18.91
C GLY A 107 -5.22 -19.92 -18.30
#